data_AF-A0A6P0SQA9-F1
#
_entry.id   AF-A0A6P0SQA9-F1
#
_cell.length_a   1.000
_cell.length_b   1.000
_cell.length_c   1.000
_cell.angle_alpha   90.00
_cell.angle_beta   90.00
_cell.angle_gamma   90.00
#
_symmetry.space_group_name_H-M   'P 1'
#
loop_
_entity.id
_entity.type
_entity.pdbx_description
1 polymer ?
#
loop_
_entity_poly.entity_id
_entity_poly.type
_entity_poly.pdbx_seq_one_letter_code
_entity_poly.pdbx_strand_id
1 'polypeptide(L)'
;MAGNCYIGGGRYLSDRLDIPMMEQGVYSKGPVVIGDDVWLGAGAIVLDGVRIGKGCIIGAGAVVTKDLPDYAVAIGVPARVIRMRQQIQV
;
A
#
# COMPACT_ATOMS: atom_id res chain seq x y z
N MET A 1 -7.93 11.38 -1.20
CA MET A 1 -7.90 10.27 -0.21
C MET A 1 -9.23 10.25 0.53
N ALA A 2 -9.89 9.09 0.61
CA ALA A 2 -11.10 8.92 1.42
C ALA A 2 -10.77 8.76 2.91
N GLY A 3 -11.79 8.74 3.77
CA GLY A 3 -11.60 8.59 5.22
C GLY A 3 -10.91 7.29 5.62
N ASN A 4 -10.27 7.31 6.79
CA ASN A 4 -9.66 6.15 7.46
C ASN A 4 -8.53 5.45 6.68
N CYS A 5 -7.87 6.13 5.74
CA CYS A 5 -6.69 5.52 5.10
C CYS A 5 -5.47 5.59 6.02
N TYR A 6 -4.58 4.59 5.90
CA TYR A 6 -3.31 4.53 6.60
C TYR A 6 -2.15 4.53 5.61
N ILE A 7 -1.11 5.33 5.86
CA ILE A 7 0.06 5.48 4.99
C ILE A 7 1.32 5.30 5.83
N GLY A 8 2.12 4.29 5.49
CA GLY A 8 3.38 3.99 6.16
C GLY A 8 3.28 2.81 7.13
N GLY A 9 3.90 2.98 8.30
CA GLY A 9 3.97 1.98 9.38
C GLY A 9 5.33 1.29 9.51
N GLY A 10 5.67 0.91 10.74
CA GLY A 10 6.83 0.05 11.01
C GLY A 10 6.45 -1.42 10.87
N ARG A 11 7.37 -2.23 10.37
CA ARG A 11 7.25 -3.69 10.39
C ARG A 11 7.87 -4.24 11.65
N TYR A 12 7.25 -5.27 12.21
CA TYR A 12 7.77 -5.98 13.37
C TYR A 12 8.75 -7.06 12.91
N LEU A 13 9.86 -7.17 13.62
CA LEU A 13 10.66 -8.39 13.58
C LEU A 13 9.90 -9.47 14.37
N SER A 14 9.84 -10.68 13.83
CA SER A 14 8.99 -11.76 14.36
C SER A 14 9.61 -13.15 14.24
N ASP A 15 10.89 -13.21 13.86
CA ASP A 15 11.63 -14.42 13.56
C ASP A 15 12.34 -15.00 14.80
N ARG A 16 12.57 -14.19 15.83
CA ARG A 16 13.23 -14.62 17.07
C ARG A 16 12.24 -15.24 18.05
N LEU A 17 12.53 -16.46 18.50
CA LEU A 17 11.71 -17.20 19.47
C LEU A 17 12.30 -17.21 20.88
N ASP A 18 13.50 -16.65 21.06
CA ASP A 18 14.27 -16.63 22.31
C ASP A 18 14.03 -15.37 23.17
N ILE A 19 13.32 -14.38 22.63
CA ILE A 19 13.00 -13.11 23.29
C ILE A 19 11.52 -12.74 23.12
N PRO A 20 10.91 -12.01 24.08
CA PRO A 20 9.54 -11.53 23.96
C PRO A 20 9.32 -10.64 22.71
N MET A 21 8.12 -10.66 22.13
CA MET A 21 7.79 -9.90 20.91
C MET A 21 8.10 -8.40 21.00
N MET A 22 7.94 -7.80 22.20
CA MET A 22 8.23 -6.38 22.42
C MET A 22 9.71 -6.01 22.30
N GLU A 23 10.60 -7.00 22.46
CA GLU A 23 12.05 -6.83 22.40
C GLU A 23 12.63 -7.19 21.02
N GLN A 24 11.81 -7.74 20.11
CA GLN A 24 12.28 -8.15 18.78
C GLN A 24 12.62 -6.95 17.89
N GLY A 25 12.02 -5.79 18.15
CA GLY A 25 12.29 -4.55 17.43
C GLY A 25 11.43 -4.33 16.19
N VAL A 26 11.64 -3.18 15.56
CA VAL A 26 10.90 -2.75 14.36
C VAL A 26 11.85 -2.25 13.30
N TYR A 27 11.47 -2.42 12.03
CA TYR A 27 12.20 -1.86 10.89
C TYR A 27 11.24 -1.20 9.91
N SER A 28 11.78 -0.34 9.05
CA SER A 28 11.03 0.25 7.95
C SER A 28 11.72 -0.03 6.61
N LYS A 29 10.93 -0.23 5.56
CA LYS A 29 11.39 -0.29 4.17
C LYS A 29 11.56 1.09 3.51
N GLY A 30 11.40 2.17 4.28
CA GLY A 30 11.57 3.54 3.81
C GLY A 30 10.24 4.28 3.62
N PRO A 31 10.27 5.48 3.01
CA PRO A 31 9.09 6.32 2.86
C PRO A 31 8.06 5.70 1.91
N VAL A 32 6.80 6.04 2.11
CA VAL A 32 5.76 5.84 1.09
C VAL A 32 5.79 7.02 0.13
N VAL A 33 5.77 6.73 -1.17
CA VAL A 33 5.67 7.76 -2.22
C VAL A 33 4.34 7.58 -2.92
N ILE A 34 3.52 8.63 -2.95
CA ILE A 34 2.24 8.67 -3.66
C ILE A 34 2.39 9.68 -4.79
N GLY A 35 2.21 9.22 -6.03
CA GLY A 35 2.22 10.08 -7.21
C GLY A 35 1.01 10.98 -7.32
N ASP A 36 1.01 11.84 -8.34
CA ASP A 36 -0.08 12.78 -8.59
C ASP A 36 -1.38 12.07 -8.98
N ASP A 37 -2.53 12.68 -8.68
CA ASP A 37 -3.87 12.20 -9.08
C ASP A 37 -4.21 10.75 -8.63
N VAL A 38 -3.76 10.35 -7.44
CA VAL A 38 -4.07 9.02 -6.88
C VAL A 38 -5.36 9.04 -6.06
N TRP A 39 -6.26 8.09 -6.36
CA TRP A 39 -7.43 7.84 -5.53
C TRP A 39 -7.17 6.70 -4.53
N LEU A 40 -7.10 7.04 -3.25
CA LEU A 40 -7.20 6.07 -2.15
C LEU A 40 -8.65 5.92 -1.69
N GLY A 41 -9.24 4.74 -1.90
CA GLY A 41 -10.55 4.36 -1.40
C GLY A 41 -10.58 4.27 0.13
N ALA A 42 -11.78 4.32 0.72
CA ALA A 42 -11.94 4.38 2.18
C ALA A 42 -11.26 3.19 2.86
N GLY A 43 -10.51 3.44 3.94
CA GLY A 43 -9.82 2.38 4.67
C GLY A 43 -8.63 1.75 3.93
N ALA A 44 -8.16 2.32 2.81
CA ALA A 44 -6.97 1.80 2.13
C ALA A 44 -5.72 1.95 3.01
N ILE A 45 -4.88 0.93 3.01
CA ILE A 45 -3.64 0.85 3.78
C ILE A 45 -2.48 0.74 2.80
N VAL A 46 -1.48 1.63 2.90
CA VAL A 46 -0.27 1.60 2.08
C VAL A 46 0.92 1.36 3.00
N LEU A 47 1.60 0.22 2.84
CA LEU A 47 2.74 -0.13 3.68
C LEU A 47 3.99 0.69 3.32
N ASP A 48 4.88 0.81 4.30
CA ASP A 48 6.20 1.41 4.15
C ASP A 48 7.02 0.90 2.95
N GLY A 49 7.81 1.81 2.38
CA GLY A 49 8.65 1.57 1.21
C GLY A 49 7.89 1.45 -0.12
N VAL A 50 6.55 1.53 -0.12
CA VAL A 50 5.75 1.42 -1.35
C VAL A 50 5.75 2.74 -2.13
N ARG A 51 5.91 2.61 -3.46
CA ARG A 51 5.68 3.69 -4.44
C ARG A 51 4.42 3.43 -5.24
N ILE A 52 3.46 4.36 -5.16
CA ILE A 52 2.23 4.34 -5.97
C ILE A 52 2.39 5.34 -7.11
N GLY A 53 2.37 4.84 -8.35
CA GLY A 53 2.45 5.67 -9.55
C GLY A 53 1.30 6.66 -9.70
N LYS A 54 1.48 7.65 -10.58
CA LYS A 54 0.46 8.69 -10.80
C LYS A 54 -0.84 8.10 -11.34
N GLY A 55 -1.97 8.71 -11.01
CA GLY A 55 -3.26 8.31 -11.56
C GLY A 55 -3.75 6.95 -11.08
N CYS A 56 -3.16 6.34 -10.06
CA CYS A 56 -3.63 5.05 -9.54
C CYS A 56 -4.99 5.16 -8.86
N ILE A 57 -5.77 4.08 -8.91
CA ILE A 57 -6.99 3.91 -8.12
C ILE A 57 -6.81 2.71 -7.20
N ILE A 58 -6.90 2.95 -5.90
CA ILE A 58 -6.79 1.94 -4.85
C ILE A 58 -8.18 1.72 -4.27
N GLY A 59 -8.68 0.48 -4.35
CA GLY A 59 -9.99 0.10 -3.82
C GLY A 59 -10.10 0.33 -2.32
N ALA A 60 -11.35 0.48 -1.84
CA ALA A 60 -11.63 0.55 -0.41
C ALA A 60 -11.12 -0.71 0.33
N GLY A 61 -10.54 -0.52 1.51
CA GLY A 61 -9.96 -1.59 2.34
C GLY A 61 -8.75 -2.32 1.74
N ALA A 62 -8.21 -1.88 0.60
CA ALA A 62 -7.06 -2.54 -0.01
C ALA A 62 -5.78 -2.32 0.82
N VAL A 63 -4.92 -3.35 0.89
CA VAL A 63 -3.62 -3.27 1.57
C VAL A 63 -2.50 -3.35 0.53
N VAL A 64 -1.93 -2.21 0.18
CA VAL A 64 -0.87 -2.08 -0.81
C VAL A 64 0.47 -2.45 -0.18
N THR A 65 1.02 -3.59 -0.61
CA THR A 65 2.27 -4.17 -0.06
C THR A 65 3.46 -4.11 -1.01
N LYS A 66 3.24 -3.66 -2.25
CA LYS A 66 4.22 -3.58 -3.33
C LYS A 66 3.93 -2.35 -4.19
N ASP A 67 4.95 -1.87 -4.88
CA ASP A 67 4.85 -0.75 -5.82
C ASP A 67 3.77 -0.98 -6.88
N LEU A 68 3.13 0.11 -7.28
CA LEU A 68 2.11 0.11 -8.32
C LEU A 68 2.55 1.02 -9.47
N PRO A 69 2.47 0.55 -10.73
CA PRO A 69 2.80 1.38 -11.87
C PRO A 69 1.74 2.47 -12.09
N ASP A 70 2.12 3.52 -12.82
CA ASP A 70 1.20 4.61 -13.21
C ASP A 70 -0.11 4.08 -13.79
N TYR A 71 -1.22 4.72 -13.43
CA TYR A 71 -2.57 4.44 -13.92
C TYR A 71 -3.13 3.05 -13.56
N ALA A 72 -2.52 2.33 -12.62
CA ALA A 72 -3.02 1.04 -12.16
C ALA A 72 -4.33 1.17 -11.36
N VAL A 73 -5.20 0.18 -11.50
CA VAL A 73 -6.35 -0.03 -10.60
C VAL A 73 -6.06 -1.27 -9.77
N ALA A 74 -5.91 -1.10 -8.45
CA ALA A 74 -5.51 -2.15 -7.53
C ALA A 74 -6.52 -2.32 -6.38
N ILE A 75 -6.84 -3.57 -6.04
CA ILE A 75 -7.80 -3.93 -4.99
C ILE A 75 -7.32 -5.12 -4.16
N GLY A 76 -7.89 -5.31 -2.97
CA GLY A 76 -7.72 -6.53 -2.15
C GLY A 76 -6.61 -6.46 -1.09
N VAL A 77 -6.45 -7.57 -0.36
CA VAL A 77 -5.47 -7.76 0.72
C VAL A 77 -4.75 -9.10 0.50
N PRO A 78 -3.49 -9.11 0.03
CA PRO A 78 -2.72 -7.96 -0.45
C PRO A 78 -3.26 -7.40 -1.78
N ALA A 79 -3.09 -6.09 -2.00
CA ALA A 79 -3.57 -5.44 -3.21
C ALA A 79 -2.93 -6.03 -4.46
N ARG A 80 -3.73 -6.22 -5.50
CA ARG A 80 -3.31 -6.69 -6.83
C ARG A 80 -3.88 -5.76 -7.89
N VAL A 81 -3.08 -5.47 -8.91
CA VAL A 81 -3.53 -4.74 -10.10
C VAL A 81 -4.51 -5.63 -10.86
N ILE A 82 -5.74 -5.16 -11.03
CA ILE A 82 -6.80 -5.88 -11.75
C ILE A 82 -6.98 -5.37 -13.19
N ARG A 83 -6.57 -4.13 -13.45
CA ARG A 83 -6.56 -3.51 -14.79
C ARG A 83 -5.75 -2.22 -14.77
N MET A 84 -5.45 -1.71 -15.95
CA MET A 84 -4.91 -0.36 -16.16
C MET A 84 -6.04 0.60 -16.57
N ARG A 85 -6.02 1.86 -16.12
CA ARG A 85 -7.03 2.87 -16.52
C ARG A 85 -7.02 3.15 -18.04
N GLN A 86 -5.88 3.01 -18.69
CA GLN A 86 -5.70 3.29 -20.13
C GLN A 86 -6.36 2.27 -21.07
N GLN A 87 -6.78 1.11 -20.56
CA GLN A 87 -7.38 0.04 -21.38
C GLN A 87 -8.91 0.15 -21.53
N ILE A 88 -9.52 1.27 -21.12
CA ILE A 88 -10.95 1.48 -21.33
C ILE A 88 -11.17 1.82 -22.80
N GLN A 89 -11.56 0.81 -23.58
CA GLN A 89 -12.28 0.99 -24.84
C GLN A 89 -13.71 1.36 -24.44
N VAL A 90 -14.14 2.59 -24.76
CA VAL A 90 -15.55 2.98 -24.67
C VAL A 90 -16.29 2.43 -25.89
#